data_AF-A0A662ZDL8-F1
#
_entry.id   AF-A0A662ZDL8-F1
#
_cell.length_a   1.000
_cell.length_b   1.000
_cell.length_c   1.000
_cell.angle_alpha   90.00
_cell.angle_beta   90.00
_cell.angle_gamma   90.00
#
_symmetry.space_group_name_H-M   'P 1'
#
loop_
_entity.id
_entity.type
_entity.pdbx_description
1 polymer ?
#
loop_
_entity_poly.entity_id
_entity_poly.type
_entity_poly.pdbx_seq_one_letter_code
_entity_poly.pdbx_strand_id
1 'polypeptide(L)'
;MKSESLFVNDARVMAKGQVTIPKKIRAILGIESGDRVSFVVSGNEVKIVNSAVYAMMQLQKQMKGAGKKAGLLTEDEVAKWISESRAEDSND
;
A
#
# COMPACT_ATOMS: atom_id res chain seq x y z
N MET A 1 13.09 22.88 -2.47
CA MET A 1 12.56 21.77 -3.30
C MET A 1 13.66 20.73 -3.42
N LYS A 2 13.47 19.51 -2.87
CA LYS A 2 14.46 18.43 -3.08
C LYS A 2 14.37 18.02 -4.55
N SER A 3 15.47 18.16 -5.28
CA SER A 3 15.59 17.62 -6.64
C SER A 3 15.39 16.11 -6.58
N GLU A 4 14.36 15.59 -7.24
CA GLU A 4 14.24 14.16 -7.47
C GLU A 4 15.40 13.75 -8.39
N SER A 5 16.36 12.99 -7.86
CA SER A 5 17.41 12.41 -8.68
C SER A 5 16.82 11.22 -9.42
N LEU A 6 16.64 11.39 -10.74
CA LEU A 6 16.22 10.29 -11.61
C LEU A 6 17.36 9.25 -11.63
N PHE A 7 17.16 8.13 -10.93
CA PHE A 7 18.11 7.02 -10.93
C PHE A 7 17.65 5.98 -11.95
N VAL A 8 18.33 5.94 -13.10
CA VAL A 8 18.07 4.97 -14.16
C VAL A 8 19.05 3.81 -14.01
N ASN A 9 18.54 2.58 -14.04
CA ASN A 9 19.35 1.37 -14.00
C ASN A 9 18.76 0.35 -14.99
N ASP A 10 19.59 -0.11 -15.91
CA ASP A 10 19.19 -1.13 -16.88
C ASP A 10 19.41 -2.53 -16.30
N ALA A 11 18.44 -3.41 -16.47
CA ALA A 11 18.52 -4.80 -16.05
C ALA A 11 18.32 -5.73 -17.25
N ARG A 12 19.17 -6.76 -17.35
CA ARG A 12 19.04 -7.79 -18.38
C ARG A 12 17.95 -8.79 -17.99
N VAL A 13 17.10 -9.14 -18.95
CA VAL A 13 16.18 -10.27 -18.81
C VAL A 13 17.01 -11.56 -18.91
N MET A 14 16.97 -12.35 -17.85
CA MET A 14 17.63 -13.64 -17.75
C MET A 14 16.77 -14.76 -18.35
N ALA A 15 17.29 -15.98 -18.35
CA ALA A 15 16.50 -17.16 -18.71
C ALA A 15 15.20 -17.22 -17.91
N LYS A 16 14.13 -17.77 -18.52
CA LYS A 16 12.79 -17.86 -17.94
C LYS A 16 12.11 -16.50 -17.64
N GLY A 17 12.53 -15.42 -18.30
CA GLY A 17 11.89 -14.11 -18.18
C GLY A 17 12.13 -13.40 -16.85
N GLN A 18 13.17 -13.80 -16.10
CA GLN A 18 13.49 -13.21 -14.81
C GLN A 18 14.28 -11.91 -14.97
N VAL A 19 13.97 -10.91 -14.14
CA VAL A 19 14.71 -9.65 -14.05
C VAL A 19 15.23 -9.49 -12.62
N THR A 20 16.50 -9.13 -12.46
CA THR A 20 17.08 -8.86 -11.14
C THR A 20 16.80 -7.43 -10.72
N ILE A 21 16.28 -7.25 -9.51
CA ILE A 21 16.12 -5.92 -8.88
C ILE A 21 17.41 -5.60 -8.11
N PRO A 22 18.19 -4.57 -8.49
CA PRO A 22 19.41 -4.18 -7.80
C PRO A 22 19.18 -3.84 -6.32
N LYS A 23 20.20 -4.08 -5.47
CA LYS A 23 20.13 -3.89 -4.02
C LYS A 23 19.61 -2.50 -3.61
N LYS A 24 20.04 -1.44 -4.30
CA LYS A 24 19.61 -0.06 -4.03
C LYS A 24 18.12 0.14 -4.30
N ILE A 25 17.59 -0.45 -5.37
CA ILE A 25 16.16 -0.36 -5.71
C ILE A 25 15.32 -1.16 -4.70
N ARG A 26 15.79 -2.34 -4.27
CA ARG A 26 15.12 -3.10 -3.20
C ARG A 26 15.00 -2.32 -1.89
N ALA A 27 16.05 -1.62 -1.50
CA ALA A 27 16.04 -0.78 -0.29
C ALA A 27 15.01 0.37 -0.40
N ILE A 28 14.90 1.00 -1.58
CA ILE A 28 13.90 2.06 -1.83
C ILE A 28 12.48 1.50 -1.80
N LEU A 29 12.27 0.31 -2.38
CA LEU A 29 10.97 -0.38 -2.35
C LEU A 29 10.64 -0.97 -0.98
N GLY A 30 11.60 -1.03 -0.05
CA GLY A 30 11.44 -1.68 1.25
C GLY A 30 11.10 -3.16 1.12
N ILE A 31 11.81 -3.88 0.25
CA ILE A 31 11.60 -5.32 0.02
C ILE A 31 12.88 -6.12 0.29
N GLU A 32 12.69 -7.32 0.81
CA GLU A 32 13.73 -8.32 1.05
C GLU A 32 13.49 -9.61 0.23
N SER A 33 14.36 -10.61 0.42
CA SER A 33 14.20 -11.90 -0.23
C SER A 33 12.98 -12.62 0.34
N GLY A 34 12.04 -12.99 -0.53
CA GLY A 34 10.77 -13.63 -0.13
C GLY A 34 9.58 -12.68 -0.16
N ASP A 35 9.82 -11.37 -0.21
CA ASP A 35 8.75 -10.38 -0.33
C ASP A 35 8.13 -10.38 -1.73
N ARG A 36 6.85 -10.01 -1.77
CA ARG A 36 6.08 -9.89 -3.00
C ARG A 36 6.08 -8.45 -3.52
N VAL A 37 6.21 -8.33 -4.84
CA VAL A 37 6.04 -7.07 -5.57
C VAL A 37 4.84 -7.17 -6.50
N SER A 38 4.17 -6.04 -6.69
CA SER A 38 3.03 -5.91 -7.60
C SER A 38 3.46 -5.08 -8.81
N PHE A 39 2.99 -5.49 -9.98
CA PHE A 39 3.18 -4.76 -11.23
C PHE A 39 1.91 -3.97 -11.52
N VAL A 40 2.02 -2.64 -11.53
CA VAL A 40 0.94 -1.73 -11.90
C VAL A 40 1.20 -1.25 -13.32
N VAL A 41 0.28 -1.59 -14.23
CA VAL A 41 0.41 -1.26 -15.66
C VAL A 41 -0.46 -0.05 -15.97
N SER A 42 0.13 0.96 -16.61
CA SER A 42 -0.56 2.15 -17.11
C SER A 42 -0.14 2.39 -18.55
N GLY A 43 -0.98 1.95 -19.49
CA GLY A 43 -0.64 1.98 -20.92
C GLY A 43 0.60 1.13 -21.20
N ASN A 44 1.68 1.78 -21.65
CA ASN A 44 2.97 1.13 -21.94
C ASN A 44 3.99 1.27 -20.79
N GLU A 45 3.61 1.87 -19.67
CA GLU A 45 4.46 2.02 -18.48
C GLU A 45 4.10 0.93 -17.45
N VAL A 46 5.12 0.25 -16.91
CA VAL A 46 4.97 -0.72 -15.81
C VAL A 46 5.71 -0.21 -14.58
N LYS A 47 4.99 -0.04 -13.48
CA LYS A 47 5.54 0.35 -12.17
C LYS A 47 5.58 -0.85 -11.25
N ILE A 48 6.72 -1.04 -10.59
CA ILE A 48 6.89 -2.07 -9.57
C ILE A 48 6.69 -1.42 -8.20
N VAL A 49 5.79 -1.97 -7.41
CA VAL A 49 5.48 -1.48 -6.05
C VAL A 49 5.52 -2.62 -5.05
N ASN A 50 5.83 -2.31 -3.79
CA ASN A 50 5.69 -3.27 -2.70
C ASN A 50 4.22 -3.70 -2.56
N SER A 51 3.94 -5.00 -2.65
CA SER A 51 2.56 -5.51 -2.69
C SER A 51 1.79 -5.24 -1.41
N ALA A 52 2.41 -5.39 -0.24
CA ALA A 52 1.76 -5.20 1.04
C ALA A 52 1.38 -3.73 1.25
N VAL A 53 2.33 -2.83 1.00
CA VAL A 53 2.10 -1.38 1.09
C VAL A 53 1.04 -0.95 0.09
N TYR A 54 1.09 -1.47 -1.14
CA TYR A 54 0.10 -1.15 -2.16
C TYR A 54 -1.30 -1.63 -1.78
N ALA A 55 -1.44 -2.86 -1.29
CA ALA A 55 -2.72 -3.40 -0.83
C ALA A 55 -3.32 -2.56 0.31
N MET A 56 -2.50 -2.20 1.30
CA MET A 56 -2.93 -1.33 2.40
C MET A 56 -3.33 0.05 1.91
N MET A 57 -2.59 0.64 0.97
CA MET A 57 -2.93 1.93 0.38
C MET A 57 -4.25 1.88 -0.40
N GLN A 58 -4.50 0.81 -1.17
CA GLN A 58 -5.77 0.64 -1.87
C GLN A 58 -6.92 0.41 -0.90
N LEU A 59 -6.71 -0.39 0.15
CA LEU A 59 -7.69 -0.61 1.21
C LEU A 59 -8.03 0.72 1.92
N GLN A 60 -7.03 1.49 2.32
CA GLN A 60 -7.22 2.83 2.88
C GLN A 60 -7.90 3.79 1.91
N LYS A 61 -7.60 3.71 0.61
CA LYS A 61 -8.25 4.53 -0.43
C LYS A 61 -9.74 4.17 -0.59
N GLN A 62 -10.08 2.89 -0.51
CA GLN A 62 -11.46 2.42 -0.50
C GLN A 62 -12.20 2.84 0.78
N MET A 63 -11.49 2.86 1.91
CA MET A 63 -12.02 3.34 3.19
C MET A 63 -12.07 4.87 3.31
N LYS A 64 -11.27 5.62 2.52
CA LYS A 64 -11.36 7.07 2.36
C LYS A 64 -12.67 7.42 1.64
N GLY A 65 -13.73 7.53 2.44
CA GLY A 65 -15.12 7.71 1.98
C GLY A 65 -16.10 6.86 2.79
N ALA A 66 -15.65 5.75 3.38
CA ALA A 66 -16.43 4.94 4.31
C ALA A 66 -16.65 5.68 5.64
N GLY A 67 -15.63 6.35 6.20
CA GLY A 67 -15.80 7.21 7.39
C GLY A 67 -16.80 8.36 7.18
N LYS A 68 -16.80 8.96 5.97
CA LYS A 68 -17.81 9.97 5.57
C LYS A 68 -19.22 9.37 5.40
N LYS A 69 -19.34 8.14 4.90
CA LYS A 69 -20.63 7.43 4.78
C LYS A 69 -21.15 6.87 6.10
N ALA A 70 -20.26 6.57 7.04
CA ALA A 70 -20.57 6.06 8.37
C ALA A 70 -20.73 7.17 9.43
N GLY A 71 -20.48 8.43 9.07
CA GLY A 71 -20.55 9.55 10.02
C GLY A 71 -19.46 9.55 11.09
N LEU A 72 -18.36 8.81 10.87
CA LEU A 72 -17.21 8.70 11.77
C LEU A 72 -16.01 9.37 11.10
N LEU A 73 -15.89 10.67 11.35
CA LEU A 73 -14.89 11.58 10.81
C LEU A 73 -13.72 11.82 11.77
N THR A 74 -13.88 11.51 13.07
CA THR A 74 -12.87 11.73 14.11
C THR A 74 -12.55 10.48 14.93
N GLU A 75 -11.37 10.46 15.56
CA GLU A 75 -10.97 9.37 16.48
C GLU A 75 -11.93 9.27 17.67
N ASP A 76 -12.47 10.39 18.14
CA ASP A 76 -13.46 10.45 19.22
C ASP A 76 -14.80 9.80 18.83
N GLU A 77 -15.25 9.98 17.59
CA GLU A 77 -16.46 9.36 17.07
C GLU A 77 -16.30 7.84 16.95
N VAL A 78 -15.12 7.37 16.51
CA VAL A 78 -14.79 5.94 16.48
C VAL A 78 -14.75 5.36 17.89
N ALA A 79 -14.16 6.06 18.86
CA ALA A 79 -14.12 5.62 20.25
C ALA A 79 -15.53 5.51 20.84
N LYS A 80 -16.38 6.51 20.58
CA LYS A 80 -17.79 6.51 21.01
C LYS A 80 -18.58 5.34 20.43
N TRP A 81 -18.44 5.07 19.12
CA TRP A 81 -19.10 3.94 18.47
C TRP A 81 -18.68 2.59 19.08
N ILE A 82 -17.39 2.41 19.39
CA ILE A 82 -16.88 1.19 20.04
C ILE A 82 -17.47 1.03 21.45
N SER A 83 -17.59 2.13 22.21
CA SER A 83 -18.19 2.11 23.53
C SER A 83 -19.68 1.75 23.50
N GLU A 84 -20.43 2.32 22.54
CA GLU A 84 -21.86 2.06 22.37
C GLU A 84 -22.12 0.61 21.93
N SER A 85 -21.38 0.10 20.94
CA SER A 85 -21.51 -1.30 20.49
C SER A 85 -21.21 -2.31 21.60
N ARG A 86 -20.25 -2.02 22.50
CA ARG A 86 -19.94 -2.90 23.64
C ARG A 86 -21.00 -2.83 24.75
N ALA A 87 -21.71 -1.71 24.86
CA ALA A 87 -22.79 -1.56 25.84
C ALA A 87 -24.06 -2.29 25.39
N GLU A 88 -24.36 -2.26 24.08
CA GLU A 88 -25.47 -3.01 23.48
C GLU A 88 -25.30 -4.53 23.65
N ASP A 89 -24.09 -5.06 23.49
CA ASP A 89 -23.77 -6.49 23.72
C ASP A 89 -23.87 -6.94 25.19
N SER A 90 -23.96 -6.00 26.14
CA SER A 90 -24.06 -6.29 27.58
C SER A 90 -25.48 -6.19 28.13
N ASN A 91 -26.48 -5.97 27.28
CA ASN A 91 -27.88 -5.86 27.65
C ASN A 91 -28.76 -6.99 27.04
N ASP A 92 -28.14 -8.08 26.59
CA ASP A 92 -28.75 -9.38 26.25
C ASP A 92 -28.26 -10.47 27.22
#